data_AF-Q2S8L5-F1
#
_entry.id   AF-Q2S8L5-F1
#
_cell.length_a   1.000
_cell.length_b   1.000
_cell.length_c   1.000
_cell.angle_alpha   90.00
_cell.angle_beta   90.00
_cell.angle_gamma   90.00
#
_symmetry.space_group_name_H-M   'P 1'
#
loop_
_entity.id
_entity.type
_entity.pdbx_description
1 polymer ?
#
loop_
_entity_poly.entity_id
_entity_poly.type
_entity_poly.pdbx_seq_one_letter_code
_entity_poly.pdbx_strand_id
1 'polypeptide(L)'
;MDDPHPSQKNRIAFSLAATVLFGGLIFWIHPHLQNDIAPWGFVSFELAKNPFRAELILNSWGREGQFWATWSLILDFPFLVAYTVLLCALSRGADSDLKHLFTVGFLIAGMCDAVENFALGFVLGGWLYPQLTAAAYYFASLKFLLLVTGGGFLLTRLMRFLHIRITREATAKSN
;
A
#
# COMPACT_ATOMS: atom_id res chain seq x y z
N MET A 1 -26.17 5.38 14.79
CA MET A 1 -24.81 5.51 14.24
C MET A 1 -23.93 5.77 15.44
N ASP A 2 -23.50 4.70 16.09
CA ASP A 2 -22.79 4.81 17.37
C ASP A 2 -21.42 5.44 17.10
N ASP A 3 -21.13 6.54 17.79
CA ASP A 3 -19.83 7.17 17.73
C ASP A 3 -18.76 6.15 18.12
N PRO A 4 -17.68 5.96 17.32
CA PRO A 4 -16.66 4.98 17.66
C PRO A 4 -16.04 5.32 19.01
N HIS A 5 -15.89 4.29 19.86
CA HIS A 5 -15.31 4.39 21.20
C HIS A 5 -13.97 5.15 21.14
N PRO A 6 -13.63 6.04 22.10
CA PRO A 6 -12.43 6.89 22.04
C PRO A 6 -11.13 6.15 21.69
N SER A 7 -10.99 4.90 22.16
CA SER A 7 -9.86 4.02 21.86
C SER A 7 -9.74 3.65 20.37
N GLN A 8 -10.85 3.52 19.65
CA GLN A 8 -10.86 3.23 18.21
C GLN A 8 -10.45 4.45 17.37
N LYS A 9 -10.92 5.65 17.74
CA LYS A 9 -10.51 6.91 17.08
C LYS A 9 -9.00 7.11 17.18
N ASN A 10 -8.42 6.87 18.37
CA ASN A 10 -6.97 6.96 18.59
C ASN A 10 -6.18 5.95 17.75
N ARG A 11 -6.69 4.72 17.59
CA ARG A 11 -6.06 3.69 16.74
C ARG A 11 -6.05 4.06 15.26
N ILE A 12 -7.16 4.60 14.74
CA ILE A 12 -7.24 5.06 13.35
C ILE A 12 -6.28 6.23 13.13
N ALA A 13 -6.29 7.22 14.02
CA ALA A 13 -5.39 8.37 13.93
C ALA A 13 -3.91 7.97 13.97
N PHE A 14 -3.54 7.05 14.88
CA PHE A 14 -2.18 6.50 14.94
C PHE A 14 -1.80 5.76 13.66
N SER A 15 -2.67 4.87 13.17
CA SER A 15 -2.39 4.11 11.94
C SER A 15 -2.26 5.03 10.73
N LEU A 16 -3.10 6.06 10.64
CA LEU A 16 -3.00 7.10 9.61
C LEU A 16 -1.67 7.85 9.69
N ALA A 17 -1.29 8.32 10.88
CA ALA A 17 -0.02 9.02 11.07
C ALA A 17 1.18 8.14 10.69
N ALA A 18 1.17 6.87 11.10
CA ALA A 18 2.20 5.90 10.72
C ALA A 18 2.23 5.66 9.21
N THR A 19 1.08 5.47 8.55
CA THR A 19 0.99 5.31 7.09
C THR A 19 1.55 6.53 6.37
N VAL A 20 1.20 7.74 6.80
CA VAL A 20 1.71 8.99 6.21
C VAL A 20 3.21 9.13 6.43
N LEU A 21 3.70 8.82 7.62
CA LEU A 21 5.13 8.91 7.95
C LEU A 21 5.96 7.95 7.09
N PHE A 22 5.68 6.65 7.16
CA PHE A 22 6.47 5.65 6.43
C PHE A 22 6.28 5.76 4.92
N GLY A 23 5.04 6.01 4.46
CA GLY A 23 4.76 6.26 3.05
C GLY A 23 5.48 7.52 2.55
N GLY A 24 5.58 8.57 3.36
CA GLY A 24 6.35 9.78 3.04
C GLY A 24 7.85 9.52 2.93
N LEU A 25 8.41 8.70 3.83
CA LEU A 25 9.82 8.29 3.76
C LEU A 25 10.11 7.47 2.49
N ILE A 26 9.25 6.49 2.17
CA ILE A 26 9.38 5.69 0.94
C ILE A 26 9.23 6.56 -0.30
N PHE A 27 8.26 7.49 -0.30
CA PHE A 27 8.05 8.43 -1.39
C PHE A 27 9.27 9.33 -1.62
N TRP A 28 9.96 9.73 -0.55
CA TRP A 28 11.20 10.48 -0.65
C TRP A 28 12.37 9.64 -1.22
N ILE A 29 12.41 8.34 -0.94
CA ILE A 29 13.40 7.42 -1.54
C ILE A 29 13.13 7.18 -3.03
N HIS A 30 11.86 7.20 -3.44
CA HIS A 30 11.41 6.79 -4.77
C HIS A 30 12.21 7.38 -5.96
N PRO A 31 12.54 8.69 -6.01
CA PRO A 31 13.29 9.26 -7.13
C PRO A 31 14.70 8.69 -7.30
N HIS A 32 15.32 8.18 -6.22
CA HIS A 32 16.66 7.57 -6.28
C HIS A 32 16.68 6.21 -7.00
N LEU A 33 15.50 5.62 -7.25
CA LEU A 33 15.36 4.34 -7.92
C LEU A 33 14.84 4.47 -9.35
N GLN A 34 14.45 5.67 -9.78
CA GLN A 34 13.94 5.89 -11.13
C GLN A 34 15.08 6.08 -12.12
N ASN A 35 15.02 5.32 -13.22
CA ASN A 35 15.89 5.49 -14.39
C ASN A 35 15.21 4.88 -15.63
N ASP A 36 15.89 4.88 -16.77
CA ASP A 36 15.34 4.36 -18.03
C ASP A 36 14.97 2.87 -18.00
N ILE A 37 15.62 2.08 -17.13
CA ILE A 37 15.38 0.64 -16.97
C ILE A 37 14.25 0.37 -15.96
N ALA A 38 14.17 1.19 -14.91
CA ALA A 38 13.19 1.12 -13.82
C ALA A 38 12.40 2.44 -13.74
N PRO A 39 11.54 2.75 -14.73
CA PRO A 39 10.85 4.04 -14.80
C PRO A 39 9.90 4.28 -13.62
N TRP A 40 9.43 3.21 -12.98
CA TRP A 40 8.58 3.26 -11.79
C TRP A 40 9.35 2.97 -10.50
N GLY A 41 10.68 3.08 -10.54
CA GLY A 41 11.56 2.80 -9.40
C GLY A 41 11.34 1.40 -8.85
N PHE A 42 11.14 1.31 -7.53
CA PHE A 42 10.93 0.04 -6.83
C PHE A 42 9.80 -0.80 -7.43
N VAL A 43 8.70 -0.19 -7.88
CA VAL A 43 7.56 -0.92 -8.51
C VAL A 43 7.99 -1.65 -9.79
N SER A 44 8.98 -1.14 -10.53
CA SER A 44 9.52 -1.86 -11.70
C SER A 44 10.21 -3.17 -11.29
N PHE A 45 10.79 -3.21 -10.10
CA PHE A 45 11.44 -4.38 -9.52
C PHE A 45 10.42 -5.41 -9.02
N GLU A 46 9.37 -4.96 -8.33
CA GLU A 46 8.23 -5.81 -7.95
C GLU A 46 7.63 -6.52 -9.17
N LEU A 47 7.54 -5.80 -10.29
CA LEU A 47 6.93 -6.28 -11.54
C LEU A 47 7.93 -6.92 -12.51
N ALA A 48 9.16 -7.19 -12.09
CA ALA A 48 10.21 -7.76 -12.96
C ALA A 48 9.87 -9.17 -13.49
N LYS A 49 9.11 -9.96 -12.70
CA LYS A 49 8.61 -11.33 -12.97
C LYS A 49 9.67 -12.42 -13.16
N ASN A 50 10.83 -12.11 -13.73
CA ASN A 50 11.90 -13.06 -14.02
C ASN A 50 13.27 -12.55 -13.57
N PRO A 51 14.23 -13.46 -13.31
CA PRO A 51 15.56 -13.10 -12.80
C PRO A 51 16.33 -12.15 -13.73
N PHE A 52 16.24 -12.35 -15.04
CA PHE A 52 16.95 -11.50 -16.01
C PHE A 52 16.52 -10.03 -15.92
N ARG A 53 15.21 -9.76 -15.88
CA ARG A 53 14.67 -8.40 -15.67
C ARG A 53 15.06 -7.84 -14.31
N ALA A 54 14.98 -8.65 -13.26
CA ALA A 54 15.33 -8.23 -11.91
C ALA A 54 16.81 -7.83 -11.82
N GLU A 55 17.70 -8.65 -12.37
CA GLU A 55 19.14 -8.39 -12.43
C GLU A 55 19.46 -7.13 -13.25
N LEU A 56 18.79 -6.92 -14.38
CA LEU A 56 18.96 -5.70 -15.18
C LEU A 56 18.62 -4.43 -14.38
N ILE A 57 17.54 -4.47 -13.60
CA ILE A 57 17.14 -3.37 -12.72
C ILE A 57 18.18 -3.17 -11.61
N LEU A 58 18.58 -4.23 -10.91
CA LEU A 58 19.58 -4.17 -9.84
C LEU A 58 20.92 -3.61 -10.33
N ASN A 59 21.34 -4.00 -11.54
CA ASN A 59 22.56 -3.49 -12.17
C ASN A 59 22.41 -2.02 -12.56
N SER A 60 21.24 -1.59 -13.06
CA SER A 60 20.98 -0.18 -13.39
C SER A 60 21.01 0.74 -12.17
N TRP A 61 20.68 0.21 -10.99
CA TRP A 61 20.73 0.93 -9.72
C TRP A 61 22.15 1.03 -9.14
N GLY A 62 23.02 0.09 -9.47
CA GLY A 62 24.35 -0.02 -8.89
C GLY A 62 24.30 -0.09 -7.35
N ARG A 63 25.43 0.22 -6.70
CA ARG A 63 25.52 0.13 -5.24
C ARG A 63 24.62 1.14 -4.51
N GLU A 64 24.55 2.37 -5.01
CA GLU A 64 23.78 3.43 -4.36
C GLU A 64 22.27 3.18 -4.46
N GLY A 65 21.76 2.83 -5.64
CA GLY A 65 20.34 2.50 -5.79
C GLY A 65 19.97 1.24 -5.02
N GLN A 66 20.83 0.22 -4.94
CA GLN A 66 20.57 -0.95 -4.10
C GLN A 66 20.55 -0.62 -2.59
N PHE A 67 21.34 0.35 -2.13
CA PHE A 67 21.25 0.86 -0.76
C PHE A 67 19.88 1.50 -0.50
N TRP A 68 19.41 2.35 -1.41
CA TRP A 68 18.08 2.96 -1.32
C TRP A 68 16.95 1.95 -1.43
N ALA A 69 17.07 0.95 -2.31
CA ALA A 69 16.09 -0.14 -2.44
C ALA A 69 16.01 -0.97 -1.15
N THR A 70 17.15 -1.20 -0.49
CA THR A 70 17.18 -1.91 0.81
C THR A 70 16.44 -1.11 1.88
N TRP A 71 16.69 0.21 1.97
CA TRP A 71 15.96 1.07 2.90
C TRP A 71 14.48 1.16 2.60
N SER A 72 14.10 1.27 1.32
CA SER A 72 12.71 1.25 0.89
C SER A 72 12.02 -0.01 1.38
N LEU A 73 12.64 -1.18 1.16
CA LEU A 73 12.10 -2.47 1.58
C LEU A 73 11.98 -2.61 3.10
N ILE A 74 12.97 -2.12 3.87
CA ILE A 74 12.92 -2.14 5.33
C ILE A 74 11.77 -1.27 5.85
N LEU A 75 11.58 -0.07 5.29
CA LEU A 75 10.51 0.85 5.65
C LEU A 75 9.13 0.33 5.22
N ASP A 76 9.08 -0.57 4.25
CA ASP A 76 7.82 -1.12 3.75
C ASP A 76 7.15 -2.05 4.76
N PHE A 77 7.90 -2.74 5.63
CA PHE A 77 7.33 -3.57 6.71
C PHE A 77 6.48 -2.79 7.73
N PRO A 78 6.94 -1.68 8.33
CA PRO A 78 6.07 -0.88 9.19
C PRO A 78 4.98 -0.16 8.39
N PHE A 79 5.24 0.24 7.14
CA PHE A 79 4.23 0.82 6.26
C PHE A 79 3.08 -0.15 5.98
N LEU A 80 3.37 -1.41 5.64
CA LEU A 80 2.38 -2.42 5.30
C LEU A 80 1.44 -2.72 6.46
N VAL A 81 1.99 -2.78 7.68
CA VAL A 81 1.19 -2.97 8.89
C VAL A 81 0.28 -1.77 9.10
N ALA A 82 0.85 -0.56 9.01
CA ALA A 82 0.10 0.68 9.24
C ALA A 82 -1.04 0.85 8.24
N TYR A 83 -0.77 0.76 6.93
CA TYR A 83 -1.80 0.95 5.92
C TYR A 83 -2.85 -0.16 5.97
N THR A 84 -2.45 -1.43 6.22
CA THR A 84 -3.41 -2.54 6.27
C THR A 84 -4.40 -2.37 7.43
N VAL A 85 -3.90 -1.99 8.61
CA VAL A 85 -4.75 -1.70 9.78
C VAL A 85 -5.67 -0.52 9.50
N LEU A 86 -5.14 0.57 8.91
CA LEU A 86 -5.92 1.75 8.55
C LEU A 86 -7.06 1.39 7.58
N LEU A 87 -6.75 0.75 6.46
CA LEU A 87 -7.74 0.40 5.43
C LEU A 87 -8.81 -0.55 5.97
N CYS A 88 -8.42 -1.55 6.78
CA CYS A 88 -9.37 -2.44 7.44
C CYS A 88 -10.28 -1.70 8.45
N ALA A 89 -9.76 -0.71 9.17
CA ALA A 89 -10.55 0.08 10.09
C ALA A 89 -11.55 0.99 9.35
N LEU A 90 -11.10 1.64 8.28
CA LEU A 90 -11.93 2.48 7.41
C LEU A 90 -13.03 1.66 6.72
N SER A 91 -12.70 0.48 6.19
CA SER A 91 -13.69 -0.39 5.54
C SER A 91 -14.75 -0.88 6.53
N ARG A 92 -14.36 -1.33 7.73
CA ARG A 92 -15.31 -1.75 8.77
C ARG A 92 -16.25 -0.64 9.23
N GLY A 93 -15.77 0.60 9.23
CA GLY A 93 -16.56 1.79 9.56
C GLY A 93 -17.49 2.26 8.44
N ALA A 94 -17.38 1.68 7.23
CA ALA A 94 -18.20 2.07 6.10
C ALA A 94 -19.66 1.61 6.26
N ASP A 95 -20.60 2.51 5.95
CA ASP A 95 -22.03 2.20 5.89
C ASP A 95 -22.35 1.49 4.56
N SER A 96 -22.12 0.17 4.53
CA SER A 96 -22.26 -0.70 3.35
C SER A 96 -22.27 -2.18 3.72
N ASP A 97 -23.08 -2.98 3.02
CA ASP A 97 -23.07 -4.46 3.17
C ASP A 97 -21.76 -5.08 2.67
N LEU A 98 -21.15 -4.46 1.65
CA LEU A 98 -19.85 -4.88 1.10
C LEU A 98 -18.65 -4.63 2.02
N LYS A 99 -18.82 -4.00 3.20
CA LYS A 99 -17.70 -3.64 4.09
C LYS A 99 -16.82 -4.82 4.46
N HIS A 100 -17.41 -5.99 4.70
CA HIS A 100 -16.67 -7.19 5.08
C HIS A 100 -15.83 -7.74 3.93
N LEU A 101 -16.38 -7.75 2.70
CA LEU A 101 -15.67 -8.16 1.50
C LEU A 101 -14.40 -7.32 1.31
N PHE A 102 -14.52 -5.99 1.36
CA PHE A 102 -13.37 -5.11 1.20
C PHE A 102 -12.40 -5.16 2.38
N THR A 103 -12.89 -5.37 3.60
CA THR A 103 -12.01 -5.59 4.77
C THR A 103 -11.15 -6.84 4.59
N VAL A 104 -11.73 -7.95 4.14
CA VAL A 104 -10.99 -9.18 3.84
C VAL A 104 -10.03 -8.94 2.67
N GLY A 105 -10.46 -8.22 1.63
CA GLY A 105 -9.60 -7.83 0.51
C GLY A 105 -8.36 -7.05 0.96
N PHE A 106 -8.50 -6.08 1.85
CA PHE A 106 -7.36 -5.33 2.40
C PHE A 106 -6.43 -6.18 3.26
N LEU A 107 -6.99 -7.12 4.05
CA LEU A 107 -6.17 -8.06 4.83
C LEU A 107 -5.34 -8.98 3.90
N ILE A 108 -5.96 -9.49 2.84
CA ILE A 108 -5.27 -10.30 1.82
C ILE A 108 -4.20 -9.46 1.13
N ALA A 109 -4.50 -8.21 0.77
CA ALA A 109 -3.52 -7.31 0.17
C ALA A 109 -2.28 -7.09 1.06
N GLY A 110 -2.47 -6.88 2.36
CA GLY A 110 -1.36 -6.77 3.32
C GLY A 110 -0.56 -8.07 3.48
N MET A 111 -1.20 -9.24 3.41
CA MET A 111 -0.49 -10.52 3.38
C MET A 111 0.31 -10.72 2.08
N CYS A 112 -0.26 -10.32 0.94
CA CYS A 112 0.43 -10.36 -0.35
C CYS A 112 1.67 -9.47 -0.33
N ASP A 113 1.54 -8.25 0.19
CA ASP A 113 2.63 -7.30 0.36
C ASP A 113 3.78 -7.90 1.19
N ALA A 114 3.47 -8.52 2.33
CA ALA A 114 4.49 -9.17 3.14
C ALA A 114 5.25 -10.28 2.39
N VAL A 115 4.54 -11.16 1.67
CA VAL A 115 5.17 -12.26 0.91
C VAL A 115 6.05 -11.72 -0.21
N GLU A 116 5.56 -10.72 -0.94
CA GLU A 116 6.31 -10.01 -1.98
C GLU A 116 7.59 -9.39 -1.40
N ASN A 117 7.48 -8.64 -0.31
CA ASN A 117 8.62 -7.98 0.33
C ASN A 117 9.68 -8.97 0.80
N PHE A 118 9.28 -10.12 1.36
CA PHE A 118 10.23 -11.19 1.66
C PHE A 118 10.93 -11.72 0.41
N ALA A 119 10.19 -11.98 -0.66
CA ALA A 119 10.76 -12.48 -1.90
C ALA A 119 11.76 -11.48 -2.51
N LEU A 120 11.42 -10.19 -2.55
CA LEU A 120 12.30 -9.13 -3.04
C LEU A 120 13.53 -8.95 -2.16
N GLY A 121 13.43 -9.12 -0.85
CA GLY A 121 14.58 -9.11 0.06
C GLY A 121 15.62 -10.16 -0.29
N PHE A 122 15.19 -11.39 -0.62
CA PHE A 122 16.11 -12.42 -1.10
C PHE A 122 16.72 -12.07 -2.45
N VAL A 123 15.93 -11.57 -3.40
CA VAL A 123 16.43 -11.17 -4.73
C VAL A 123 17.46 -10.03 -4.59
N LEU A 124 17.19 -9.03 -3.75
CA LEU A 124 18.10 -7.93 -3.46
C LEU A 124 19.38 -8.41 -2.77
N GLY A 125 19.29 -9.45 -1.95
CA GLY A 125 20.43 -10.15 -1.36
C GLY A 125 21.22 -11.04 -2.34
N GLY A 126 20.87 -11.04 -3.63
CA GLY A 126 21.56 -11.77 -4.70
C GLY A 126 20.95 -13.13 -5.06
N TRP A 127 19.84 -13.53 -4.43
CA TRP A 127 19.20 -14.82 -4.66
C TRP A 127 18.23 -14.71 -5.86
N LEU A 128 18.81 -14.67 -7.06
CA LEU A 128 18.08 -14.47 -8.34
C LEU A 128 17.38 -15.74 -8.84
N TYR A 129 16.48 -16.30 -8.03
CA TYR A 129 15.70 -17.48 -8.40
C TYR A 129 14.38 -17.12 -9.09
N PRO A 130 13.99 -17.84 -10.17
CA PRO A 130 12.72 -17.60 -10.86
C PRO A 130 11.49 -17.60 -9.96
N GLN A 131 11.50 -18.45 -8.93
CA GLN A 131 10.39 -18.59 -7.98
C GLN A 131 10.21 -17.34 -7.13
N LEU A 132 11.30 -16.68 -6.72
CA LEU A 132 11.25 -15.47 -5.91
C LEU A 132 10.77 -14.28 -6.74
N THR A 133 11.30 -14.09 -7.95
CA THR A 133 10.86 -13.00 -8.84
C THR A 133 9.41 -13.20 -9.30
N ALA A 134 8.98 -14.45 -9.51
CA ALA A 134 7.60 -14.76 -9.85
C ALA A 134 6.66 -14.53 -8.66
N ALA A 135 7.06 -14.94 -7.45
CA ALA A 135 6.30 -14.70 -6.24
C ALA A 135 6.07 -13.20 -6.03
N ALA A 136 7.15 -12.39 -6.06
CA ALA A 136 7.04 -10.93 -5.97
C ALA A 136 6.04 -10.37 -6.98
N TYR A 137 6.18 -10.74 -8.26
CA TYR A 137 5.28 -10.27 -9.32
C TYR A 137 3.81 -10.61 -9.06
N TYR A 138 3.49 -11.88 -8.77
CA TYR A 138 2.09 -12.30 -8.63
C TYR A 138 1.45 -11.72 -7.38
N PHE A 139 2.19 -11.67 -6.26
CA PHE A 139 1.68 -11.10 -5.01
C PHE A 139 1.56 -9.57 -5.10
N ALA A 140 2.52 -8.86 -5.69
CA ALA A 140 2.40 -7.42 -5.97
C ALA A 140 1.21 -7.13 -6.90
N SER A 141 1.05 -7.89 -7.97
CA SER A 141 -0.06 -7.71 -8.92
C SER A 141 -1.42 -7.89 -8.24
N LEU A 142 -1.58 -8.95 -7.42
CA LEU A 142 -2.81 -9.19 -6.67
C LEU A 142 -3.04 -8.10 -5.61
N LYS A 143 -2.00 -7.70 -4.89
CA LYS A 143 -2.03 -6.58 -3.93
C LYS A 143 -2.55 -5.32 -4.61
N PHE A 144 -1.96 -4.89 -5.72
CA PHE A 144 -2.38 -3.67 -6.41
C PHE A 144 -3.82 -3.74 -6.87
N LEU A 145 -4.27 -4.87 -7.40
CA LEU A 145 -5.67 -5.07 -7.79
C LEU A 145 -6.63 -4.89 -6.60
N LEU A 146 -6.32 -5.50 -5.45
CA LEU A 146 -7.12 -5.40 -4.23
C LEU A 146 -7.10 -3.97 -3.64
N LEU A 147 -5.95 -3.31 -3.65
CA LEU A 147 -5.82 -1.93 -3.16
C LEU A 147 -6.57 -0.93 -4.05
N VAL A 148 -6.51 -1.07 -5.38
CA VAL A 148 -7.23 -0.19 -6.31
C VAL A 148 -8.75 -0.37 -6.15
N THR A 149 -9.23 -1.61 -6.14
CA THR A 149 -10.66 -1.90 -6.00
C THR A 149 -11.21 -1.49 -4.64
N GLY A 150 -10.49 -1.81 -3.55
CA GLY A 150 -10.87 -1.39 -2.19
C GLY A 150 -10.76 0.11 -1.98
N GLY A 151 -9.73 0.75 -2.52
CA GLY A 151 -9.56 2.21 -2.50
C GLY A 151 -10.71 2.92 -3.20
N GLY A 152 -11.11 2.42 -4.37
CA GLY A 152 -12.29 2.91 -5.09
C GLY A 152 -13.57 2.80 -4.24
N PHE A 153 -13.77 1.67 -3.56
CA PHE A 153 -14.88 1.51 -2.62
C PHE A 153 -14.84 2.56 -1.50
N LEU A 154 -13.72 2.73 -0.80
CA LEU A 154 -13.61 3.73 0.28
C LEU A 154 -13.84 5.15 -0.23
N LEU A 155 -13.33 5.49 -1.41
CA LEU A 155 -13.52 6.79 -2.03
C LEU A 155 -15.00 7.09 -2.30
N THR A 156 -15.76 6.12 -2.85
CA THR A 156 -17.20 6.31 -3.06
C THR A 156 -17.97 6.56 -1.76
N ARG A 157 -17.56 5.89 -0.67
CA ARG A 157 -18.17 6.06 0.65
C ARG A 157 -17.85 7.43 1.25
N LEU A 158 -16.60 7.88 1.11
CA LEU A 158 -16.19 9.22 1.52
C LEU A 158 -16.97 10.30 0.77
N MET A 159 -17.10 10.18 -0.55
CA MET A 159 -17.85 11.14 -1.37
C MET A 159 -19.32 11.21 -0.96
N ARG A 160 -19.96 10.06 -0.72
CA ARG A 160 -21.34 10.00 -0.22
C ARG A 160 -21.48 10.68 1.15
N PHE A 161 -20.55 10.43 2.06
CA PHE A 161 -20.54 11.06 3.38
C PHE A 161 -20.42 12.59 3.29
N LEU A 162 -19.48 13.09 2.48
CA LEU A 162 -19.28 14.52 2.28
C LEU A 162 -20.51 15.17 1.63
N HIS A 163 -21.10 14.52 0.63
CA HIS A 163 -22.33 15.02 -0.01
C HIS A 163 -23.48 15.17 0.98
N ILE A 164 -23.72 14.16 1.84
CA ILE A 164 -24.78 14.23 2.86
C ILE A 164 -24.50 15.33 3.88
N ARG A 165 -23.25 15.52 4.30
CA ARG A 165 -22.85 16.56 5.26
C ARG A 165 -23.11 17.96 4.70
N ILE A 166 -22.65 18.23 3.48
CA ILE A 166 -22.82 19.52 2.81
C ILE A 166 -24.31 19.86 2.64
N THR A 167 -25.13 18.91 2.19
CA THR A 167 -26.57 19.14 2.00
C THR A 167 -27.28 19.44 3.31
N ARG A 168 -26.92 18.76 4.41
CA ARG A 168 -27.50 19.02 5.75
C ARG A 168 -27.15 20.41 6.26
N GLU A 169 -25.91 20.86 6.11
CA GLU A 169 -25.48 22.20 6.52
C GLU A 169 -26.16 23.31 5.71
N ALA A 170 -26.40 23.07 4.41
CA ALA A 170 -27.14 24.01 3.57
C ALA A 170 -28.60 24.16 4.03
N THR A 171 -29.30 23.06 4.33
CA THR A 171 -30.68 23.10 4.83
C THR A 171 -30.81 23.71 6.24
N ALA A 172 -29.77 23.58 7.07
CA ALA A 172 -29.77 24.15 8.42
C ALA A 172 -29.57 25.68 8.44
N LYS A 173 -28.98 26.25 7.38
CA LYS A 173 -28.81 27.71 7.23
C LYS A 173 -29.99 28.41 6.57
N SER A 174 -30.87 27.67 5.90
CA SER A 174 -32.06 28.21 5.22
C SER A 174 -33.31 28.27 6.10
N ASN A 175 -33.25 27.73 7.32
CA ASN A 175 -34.30 27.76 8.34
C ASN A 175 -33.87 28.67 9.50
#